data_AF-A0A2D6VYV4-F1
#
_entry.id   AF-A0A2D6VYV4-F1
#
_cell.length_a   1.000
_cell.length_b   1.000
_cell.length_c   1.000
_cell.angle_alpha   90.00
_cell.angle_beta   90.00
_cell.angle_gamma   90.00
#
_symmetry.space_group_name_H-M   'P 1'
#
loop_
_entity.id
_entity.type
_entity.pdbx_description
1 polymer ?
#
loop_
_entity_poly.entity_id
_entity_poly.type
_entity_poly.pdbx_seq_one_letter_code
_entity_poly.pdbx_strand_id
1 'polypeptide(L)'
;RSHYLFFNLGGAAHEVGVRQVAHYLWERYGSSHNVKFISVPFEGVVAEIMRSVNHRHWGVVLKRMMLKAAAEIARDYNASGLVMGDAVAQVSSQTLTNLNVVDRASDEVVLRPLIAMDKQEIIRIAKDIGTEPFARNMPEYCGVISSKPVTRAKLHRVEEEEANMDPAALADAIANRTDTMVSQLLDSTQTPEEVELIQTPSVDDVIIDVRHPSEEERSPLTLTNNDVLKIPFYELNQQVAELPGNRQYLLYCDRGTMSRMHAGHLKAEGHGNIKVYAPAV
;
A
#
# COMPACT_ATOMS: atom_id res chain seq x y z
N ARG A 1 10.18 8.59 -15.71
CA ARG A 1 10.47 8.08 -14.34
C ARG A 1 9.14 8.05 -13.62
N SER A 2 8.81 6.97 -12.92
CA SER A 2 7.49 6.82 -12.27
C SER A 2 7.69 6.86 -10.76
N HIS A 3 6.99 7.76 -10.08
CA HIS A 3 6.93 7.84 -8.61
C HIS A 3 5.66 7.16 -8.13
N TYR A 4 5.68 6.62 -6.91
CA TYR A 4 4.48 6.08 -6.25
C TYR A 4 3.86 7.18 -5.40
N LEU A 5 2.57 7.44 -5.58
CA LEU A 5 1.79 8.37 -4.78
C LEU A 5 0.74 7.58 -4.00
N PHE A 6 0.76 7.74 -2.69
CA PHE A 6 -0.12 7.06 -1.76
C PHE A 6 -0.89 8.08 -0.93
N PHE A 7 -2.20 7.90 -0.82
CA PHE A 7 -3.06 8.71 0.04
C PHE A 7 -3.40 7.90 1.29
N ASN A 8 -2.86 8.31 2.43
CA ASN A 8 -3.08 7.62 3.68
C ASN A 8 -4.47 7.98 4.24
N LEU A 9 -5.36 7.00 4.24
CA LEU A 9 -6.73 7.09 4.77
C LEU A 9 -6.91 6.29 6.07
N GLY A 10 -5.92 5.48 6.43
CA GLY A 10 -6.07 4.35 7.35
C GLY A 10 -4.95 4.23 8.38
N GLY A 11 -4.13 5.27 8.52
CA GLY A 11 -3.00 5.32 9.43
C GLY A 11 -1.87 4.34 9.08
N ALA A 12 -1.09 3.97 10.11
CA ALA A 12 0.15 3.22 9.93
C ALA A 12 -0.05 1.83 9.29
N ALA A 13 -1.11 1.11 9.62
CA ALA A 13 -1.37 -0.23 9.08
C ALA A 13 -1.62 -0.20 7.56
N HIS A 14 -2.36 0.80 7.07
CA HIS A 14 -2.61 0.99 5.63
C HIS A 14 -1.30 1.29 4.89
N GLU A 15 -0.47 2.15 5.47
CA GLU A 15 0.78 2.57 4.87
C GLU A 15 1.81 1.43 4.78
N VAL A 16 1.93 0.58 5.82
CA VAL A 16 2.88 -0.54 5.83
C VAL A 16 2.66 -1.47 4.62
N GLY A 17 1.44 -1.94 4.40
CA GLY A 17 1.15 -2.84 3.27
C GLY A 17 1.46 -2.20 1.91
N VAL A 18 1.16 -0.91 1.75
CA VAL A 18 1.36 -0.21 0.48
C VAL A 18 2.85 0.07 0.22
N ARG A 19 3.63 0.38 1.26
CA ARG A 19 5.09 0.52 1.17
C ARG A 19 5.75 -0.78 0.72
N GLN A 20 5.25 -1.92 1.21
CA GLN A 20 5.78 -3.24 0.84
C GLN A 20 5.54 -3.57 -0.64
N VAL A 21 4.30 -3.41 -1.13
CA VAL A 21 4.02 -3.67 -2.55
C VAL A 21 4.78 -2.71 -3.46
N ALA A 22 4.95 -1.44 -3.06
CA ALA A 22 5.74 -0.46 -3.79
C ALA A 22 7.23 -0.85 -3.84
N HIS A 23 7.81 -1.27 -2.71
CA HIS A 23 9.19 -1.77 -2.67
C HIS A 23 9.35 -3.03 -3.53
N TYR A 24 8.45 -4.00 -3.41
CA TYR A 24 8.46 -5.24 -4.19
C TYR A 24 8.45 -4.99 -5.70
N LEU A 25 7.54 -4.12 -6.17
CA LEU A 25 7.45 -3.76 -7.58
C LEU A 25 8.70 -3.01 -8.08
N TRP A 26 9.23 -2.08 -7.28
CA TRP A 26 10.46 -1.37 -7.61
C TRP A 26 11.66 -2.31 -7.65
N GLU A 27 11.83 -3.19 -6.66
CA GLU A 27 12.94 -4.13 -6.63
C GLU A 27 12.96 -5.03 -7.87
N ARG A 28 11.77 -5.52 -8.25
CA ARG A 28 11.60 -6.44 -9.37
C ARG A 28 11.70 -5.80 -10.75
N TYR A 29 11.20 -4.57 -10.92
CA TYR A 29 11.05 -3.95 -12.25
C TYR A 29 11.71 -2.58 -12.41
N GLY A 30 12.19 -1.96 -11.33
CA GLY A 30 12.59 -0.55 -11.31
C GLY A 30 13.85 -0.22 -10.50
N SER A 31 14.59 -1.23 -10.01
CA SER A 31 15.71 -1.05 -9.06
C SER A 31 16.88 -0.22 -9.60
N SER A 32 16.97 -0.06 -10.92
CA SER A 32 17.93 0.81 -11.59
C SER A 32 17.58 2.31 -11.54
N HIS A 33 16.40 2.67 -11.02
CA HIS A 33 15.92 4.05 -11.02
C HIS A 33 15.70 4.58 -9.60
N ASN A 34 16.04 5.85 -9.40
CA ASN A 34 15.73 6.59 -8.18
C ASN A 34 14.25 6.98 -8.17
N VAL A 35 13.43 6.13 -7.55
CA VAL A 35 11.99 6.30 -7.42
C VAL A 35 11.66 6.80 -6.00
N LYS A 36 10.68 7.71 -5.92
CA LYS A 36 10.11 8.15 -4.63
C LYS A 36 8.78 7.48 -4.38
N PHE A 37 8.50 7.25 -3.11
CA PHE A 37 7.20 7.00 -2.56
C PHE A 37 6.76 8.24 -1.80
N ILE A 38 5.64 8.81 -2.21
CA ILE A 38 5.09 10.06 -1.72
C ILE A 38 3.82 9.68 -0.94
N SER A 39 3.85 9.84 0.38
CA SER A 39 2.74 9.54 1.27
C SER A 39 2.05 10.84 1.65
N VAL A 40 0.76 10.97 1.35
CA VAL A 40 -0.05 12.17 1.63
C VAL A 40 -1.07 11.83 2.71
N PRO A 41 -1.02 12.45 3.90
CA PRO A 41 -2.04 12.25 4.93
C PRO A 41 -3.37 12.79 4.42
N PHE A 42 -4.41 11.96 4.39
CA PHE A 42 -5.69 12.28 3.74
C PHE A 42 -6.89 12.18 4.67
N GLU A 43 -6.67 11.84 5.94
CA GLU A 43 -7.71 11.73 6.97
C GLU A 43 -8.47 13.06 7.14
N GLY A 44 -7.75 14.19 7.14
CA GLY A 44 -8.35 15.53 7.22
C GLY A 44 -9.24 15.86 6.02
N VAL A 45 -8.83 15.45 4.81
CA VAL A 45 -9.63 15.64 3.58
C VAL A 45 -10.89 14.78 3.64
N VAL A 46 -10.80 13.54 4.11
CA VAL A 46 -11.97 12.66 4.29
C VAL A 46 -12.95 13.25 5.29
N ALA A 47 -12.46 13.72 6.44
CA ALA A 47 -13.31 14.35 7.45
C ALA A 47 -14.06 15.56 6.88
N GLU A 48 -13.37 16.37 6.07
CA GLU A 48 -13.99 17.52 5.40
C GLU A 48 -15.06 17.12 4.38
N ILE A 49 -14.79 16.10 3.56
CA ILE A 49 -15.78 15.55 2.62
C ILE A 49 -17.02 15.07 3.38
N MET A 50 -16.84 14.33 4.48
CA MET A 50 -17.96 13.81 5.26
C MET A 50 -18.82 14.91 5.90
N ARG A 51 -18.21 16.06 6.21
CA ARG A 51 -18.88 17.23 6.80
C ARG A 51 -19.65 18.05 5.78
N SER A 52 -19.07 18.26 4.60
CA SER A 52 -19.50 19.31 3.66
C SER A 52 -20.18 18.79 2.39
N VAL A 53 -20.04 17.49 2.10
CA VAL A 53 -20.50 16.87 0.84
C VAL A 53 -21.63 15.88 1.09
N ASN A 54 -22.56 15.76 0.14
CA ASN A 54 -23.60 14.75 0.22
C ASN A 54 -22.99 13.34 0.22
N HIS A 55 -23.43 12.47 1.14
CA HIS A 55 -22.90 11.10 1.27
C HIS A 55 -22.90 10.28 -0.03
N ARG A 56 -23.83 10.56 -0.95
CA ARG A 56 -23.90 9.90 -2.27
C ARG A 56 -22.75 10.29 -3.21
N HIS A 57 -22.12 11.44 -2.98
CA HIS A 57 -21.01 11.99 -3.76
C HIS A 57 -19.64 11.79 -3.11
N TRP A 58 -19.55 11.36 -1.85
CA TRP A 58 -18.28 11.18 -1.13
C TRP A 58 -17.21 10.45 -1.96
N GLY A 59 -17.56 9.33 -2.60
CA GLY A 59 -16.59 8.56 -3.40
C GLY A 59 -16.09 9.30 -4.65
N VAL A 60 -16.95 10.09 -5.30
CA VAL A 60 -16.57 10.86 -6.50
C VAL A 60 -15.72 12.07 -6.10
N VAL A 61 -16.12 12.79 -5.03
CA VAL A 61 -15.36 13.93 -4.52
C VAL A 61 -14.01 13.47 -3.97
N LEU A 62 -13.95 12.36 -3.24
CA LEU A 62 -12.68 11.80 -2.74
C LEU A 62 -11.69 11.54 -3.88
N LYS A 63 -12.13 10.88 -4.95
CA LYS A 63 -11.29 10.64 -6.13
C LYS A 63 -10.87 11.95 -6.82
N ARG A 64 -11.76 12.94 -6.87
CA ARG A 64 -11.43 14.27 -7.42
C ARG A 64 -10.40 15.01 -6.57
N MET A 65 -10.49 14.96 -5.25
CA MET A 65 -9.48 15.53 -4.36
C MET A 65 -8.13 14.84 -4.51
N MET A 66 -8.11 13.50 -4.57
CA MET A 66 -6.90 12.72 -4.85
C MET A 66 -6.28 13.13 -6.19
N LEU A 67 -7.10 13.30 -7.24
CA LEU A 67 -6.60 13.68 -8.55
C LEU A 67 -6.06 15.13 -8.57
N LYS A 68 -6.71 16.07 -7.88
CA LYS A 68 -6.21 17.44 -7.70
C LYS A 68 -4.85 17.45 -6.99
N ALA A 69 -4.73 16.73 -5.88
CA ALA A 69 -3.47 16.61 -5.15
C ALA A 69 -2.38 15.93 -6.00
N ALA A 70 -2.73 14.86 -6.72
CA ALA A 70 -1.81 14.18 -7.60
C ALA A 70 -1.29 15.09 -8.72
N ALA A 71 -2.15 15.92 -9.32
CA ALA A 71 -1.77 16.87 -10.37
C ALA A 71 -0.84 17.98 -9.83
N GLU A 72 -1.09 18.47 -8.62
CA GLU A 72 -0.19 19.42 -7.97
C GLU A 72 1.19 18.82 -7.68
N ILE A 73 1.22 17.64 -7.07
CA ILE A 73 2.46 16.92 -6.77
C ILE A 73 3.18 16.53 -8.07
N ALA A 74 2.47 16.14 -9.13
CA ALA A 74 3.07 15.82 -10.42
C ALA A 74 3.89 17.00 -10.98
N ARG A 75 3.39 18.23 -10.84
CA ARG A 75 4.10 19.45 -11.28
C ARG A 75 5.38 19.68 -10.49
N ASP A 76 5.36 19.51 -9.16
CA ASP A 76 6.57 19.60 -8.32
C ASP A 76 7.67 18.62 -8.74
N TYR A 77 7.26 17.47 -9.29
CA TYR A 77 8.14 16.39 -9.74
C TYR A 77 8.46 16.42 -11.24
N ASN A 78 7.97 17.40 -11.99
CA ASN A 78 8.05 17.45 -13.45
C ASN A 78 7.56 16.15 -14.12
N ALA A 79 6.55 15.51 -13.54
CA ALA A 79 5.91 14.33 -14.13
C ALA A 79 4.98 14.76 -15.27
N SER A 80 5.02 14.05 -16.39
CA SER A 80 4.24 14.39 -17.60
C SER A 80 2.80 13.84 -17.60
N GLY A 81 2.36 13.27 -16.48
CA GLY A 81 1.05 12.65 -16.36
C GLY A 81 0.93 11.74 -15.15
N LEU A 82 -0.28 11.23 -14.95
CA LEU A 82 -0.68 10.38 -13.85
C LEU A 82 -1.02 8.98 -14.36
N VAL A 83 -0.85 7.96 -13.53
CA VAL A 83 -1.25 6.58 -13.84
C VAL A 83 -2.21 6.11 -12.76
N MET A 84 -3.35 5.55 -13.18
CA MET A 84 -4.36 5.02 -12.28
C MET A 84 -4.84 3.64 -12.75
N GLY A 85 -5.17 2.77 -11.80
CA GLY A 85 -5.67 1.41 -12.03
C GLY A 85 -7.18 1.30 -12.21
N ASP A 86 -7.91 2.36 -12.58
CA ASP A 86 -9.36 2.28 -12.79
C ASP A 86 -9.69 1.37 -14.00
N ALA A 87 -10.73 0.56 -13.85
CA ALA A 87 -11.30 -0.33 -14.86
C ALA A 87 -12.82 -0.06 -14.99
N VAL A 88 -13.28 0.28 -16.21
CA VAL A 88 -14.67 0.69 -16.43
C VAL A 88 -15.64 -0.43 -16.06
N ALA A 89 -16.74 -0.04 -15.43
CA ALA A 89 -17.88 -0.91 -15.12
C ALA A 89 -17.59 -2.08 -14.17
N GLN A 90 -16.42 -2.10 -13.50
CA GLN A 90 -16.13 -3.12 -12.48
C GLN A 90 -16.69 -2.77 -11.09
N VAL A 91 -16.81 -1.48 -10.77
CA VAL A 91 -17.43 -0.98 -9.53
C VAL A 91 -18.36 0.21 -9.81
N SER A 92 -19.33 0.43 -8.93
CA SER A 92 -20.34 1.50 -9.06
C SER A 92 -19.76 2.90 -9.17
N SER A 93 -18.57 3.15 -8.62
CA SER A 93 -17.85 4.43 -8.69
C SER A 93 -17.08 4.63 -10.01
N GLN A 94 -16.96 3.59 -10.86
CA GLN A 94 -16.18 3.59 -12.10
C GLN A 94 -17.07 3.42 -13.34
N THR A 95 -18.22 4.11 -13.35
CA THR A 95 -19.00 4.29 -14.58
C THR A 95 -18.32 5.30 -15.49
N LEU A 96 -18.57 5.24 -16.81
CA LEU A 96 -18.05 6.25 -17.76
C LEU A 96 -18.44 7.68 -17.35
N THR A 97 -19.64 7.88 -16.79
CA THR A 97 -20.06 9.20 -16.29
C THR A 97 -19.21 9.64 -15.11
N ASN A 98 -19.00 8.77 -14.11
CA ASN A 98 -18.22 9.14 -12.94
C ASN A 98 -16.75 9.34 -13.28
N LEU A 99 -16.16 8.52 -14.15
CA LEU A 99 -14.79 8.74 -14.64
C LEU A 99 -14.66 10.09 -15.34
N ASN A 100 -15.62 10.44 -16.19
CA ASN A 100 -15.65 11.72 -16.88
C ASN A 100 -15.81 12.93 -15.93
N VAL A 101 -16.47 12.74 -14.77
CA VAL A 101 -16.53 13.72 -13.69
C VAL A 101 -15.21 13.78 -12.92
N VAL A 102 -14.58 12.64 -12.63
CA VAL A 102 -13.30 12.58 -11.92
C VAL A 102 -12.18 13.21 -12.75
N ASP A 103 -12.07 12.86 -14.03
CA ASP A 103 -11.01 13.34 -14.93
C ASP A 103 -11.00 14.87 -15.03
N ARG A 104 -12.16 15.53 -14.97
CA ARG A 104 -12.25 17.01 -15.00
C ARG A 104 -11.73 17.70 -13.74
N ALA A 105 -11.22 16.97 -12.76
CA ALA A 105 -10.53 17.56 -11.63
C ALA A 105 -9.04 17.85 -11.88
N SER A 106 -8.51 17.45 -13.04
CA SER A 106 -7.11 17.67 -13.42
C SER A 106 -6.98 17.90 -14.93
N ASP A 107 -6.06 18.78 -15.31
CA ASP A 107 -5.67 18.98 -16.72
C ASP A 107 -4.54 18.01 -17.16
N GLU A 108 -3.90 17.32 -16.20
CA GLU A 108 -2.85 16.34 -16.49
C GLU A 108 -3.40 15.10 -17.22
N VAL A 109 -2.58 14.52 -18.09
CA VAL A 109 -2.90 13.26 -18.77
C VAL A 109 -3.00 12.12 -17.76
N VAL A 110 -4.15 11.46 -17.67
CA VAL A 110 -4.33 10.28 -16.80
C VAL A 110 -4.34 8.99 -17.64
N LEU A 111 -3.28 8.20 -17.51
CA LEU A 111 -3.16 6.88 -18.12
C LEU A 111 -3.93 5.85 -17.28
N ARG A 112 -4.79 5.07 -17.96
CA ARG A 112 -5.63 4.03 -17.35
C ARG A 112 -5.41 2.68 -18.04
N PRO A 113 -4.31 1.97 -17.75
CA PRO A 113 -3.95 0.74 -18.47
C PRO A 113 -5.01 -0.36 -18.39
N LEU A 114 -5.82 -0.37 -17.31
CA LEU A 114 -6.81 -1.39 -17.02
C LEU A 114 -8.22 -1.04 -17.51
N ILE A 115 -8.40 0.10 -18.19
CA ILE A 115 -9.71 0.73 -18.43
C ILE A 115 -10.75 -0.20 -19.10
N ALA A 116 -10.29 -1.10 -19.96
CA ALA A 116 -11.11 -2.03 -20.73
C ALA A 116 -10.79 -3.50 -20.43
N MET A 117 -10.03 -3.79 -19.37
CA MET A 117 -9.67 -5.15 -18.99
C MET A 117 -10.76 -5.81 -18.14
N ASP A 118 -10.95 -7.11 -18.33
CA ASP A 118 -11.81 -7.92 -17.46
C ASP A 118 -11.15 -8.13 -16.08
N LYS A 119 -11.97 -8.34 -15.04
CA LYS A 119 -11.46 -8.55 -13.68
C LYS A 119 -10.58 -9.79 -13.56
N GLN A 120 -10.92 -10.90 -14.23
CA GLN A 120 -10.10 -12.11 -14.22
C GLN A 120 -8.75 -11.89 -14.87
N GLU A 121 -8.70 -11.05 -15.91
CA GLU A 121 -7.46 -10.65 -16.56
C GLU A 121 -6.55 -9.88 -15.59
N ILE A 122 -7.11 -8.90 -14.89
CA ILE A 122 -6.38 -8.11 -13.90
C ILE A 122 -5.85 -9.01 -12.77
N ILE A 123 -6.68 -9.94 -12.27
CA ILE A 123 -6.26 -10.91 -11.24
C ILE A 123 -5.14 -11.81 -11.76
N ARG A 124 -5.23 -12.28 -13.01
CA ARG A 124 -4.17 -13.09 -13.62
C ARG A 124 -2.86 -12.32 -13.71
N ILE A 125 -2.89 -11.09 -14.23
CA ILE A 125 -1.71 -10.22 -14.28
C ILE A 125 -1.16 -10.00 -12.88
N ALA A 126 -2.01 -9.73 -11.89
CA ALA A 126 -1.60 -9.56 -10.49
C ALA A 126 -0.90 -10.82 -9.93
N LYS A 127 -1.34 -12.03 -10.30
CA LYS A 127 -0.64 -13.27 -9.95
C LYS A 127 0.71 -13.37 -10.66
N ASP A 128 0.74 -13.09 -11.96
CA ASP A 128 1.95 -13.17 -12.79
C ASP A 128 3.04 -12.21 -12.32
N ILE A 129 2.66 -11.00 -11.89
CA ILE A 129 3.60 -9.99 -11.37
C ILE A 129 3.82 -10.11 -9.86
N GLY A 130 3.14 -11.02 -9.16
CA GLY A 130 3.31 -11.31 -7.73
C GLY A 130 2.61 -10.33 -6.77
N THR A 131 1.68 -9.50 -7.23
CA THR A 131 0.97 -8.52 -6.38
C THR A 131 -0.38 -9.01 -5.85
N GLU A 132 -0.90 -10.12 -6.36
CA GLU A 132 -2.24 -10.63 -5.97
C GLU A 132 -2.37 -10.92 -4.46
N PRO A 133 -1.38 -11.53 -3.78
CA PRO A 133 -1.50 -11.77 -2.34
C PRO A 133 -1.50 -10.48 -1.52
N PHE A 134 -0.69 -9.49 -1.92
CA PHE A 134 -0.70 -8.15 -1.31
C PHE A 134 -2.08 -7.51 -1.42
N ALA A 135 -2.67 -7.55 -2.62
CA ALA A 135 -3.97 -6.95 -2.88
C ALA A 135 -5.10 -7.64 -2.10
N ARG A 136 -5.04 -8.97 -1.93
CA ARG A 136 -6.02 -9.74 -1.17
C ARG A 136 -6.10 -9.34 0.31
N ASN A 137 -4.96 -9.00 0.90
CA ASN A 137 -4.85 -8.71 2.32
C ASN A 137 -4.95 -7.20 2.64
N MET A 138 -5.04 -6.36 1.60
CA MET A 138 -5.17 -4.91 1.76
C MET A 138 -6.63 -4.53 2.09
N PRO A 139 -6.89 -3.73 3.14
CA PRO A 139 -8.24 -3.26 3.41
C PRO A 139 -8.72 -2.26 2.34
N GLU A 140 -9.99 -2.38 1.93
CA GLU A 140 -10.60 -1.48 0.94
C GLU A 140 -11.11 -0.18 1.59
N TYR A 141 -10.21 0.69 2.07
CA TYR A 141 -10.56 1.92 2.80
C TYR A 141 -11.51 2.86 2.02
N CYS A 142 -11.31 3.00 0.71
CA CYS A 142 -12.21 3.81 -0.14
C CYS A 142 -13.63 3.23 -0.24
N GLY A 143 -13.77 1.91 -0.15
CA GLY A 143 -15.07 1.22 -0.17
C GLY A 143 -15.84 1.43 1.13
N VAL A 144 -15.15 1.47 2.27
CA VAL A 144 -15.74 1.69 3.60
C VAL A 144 -16.40 3.07 3.71
N ILE A 145 -15.83 4.07 3.05
CA ILE A 145 -16.35 5.45 3.11
C ILE A 145 -17.67 5.57 2.32
N SER A 146 -17.87 4.81 1.24
CA SER A 146 -18.98 5.07 0.32
C SER A 146 -20.29 4.33 0.67
N SER A 147 -21.29 5.06 1.14
CA SER A 147 -22.66 4.53 1.35
C SER A 147 -23.59 4.93 0.20
N LYS A 148 -24.12 3.93 -0.52
CA LYS A 148 -25.04 4.10 -1.68
C LYS A 148 -24.50 5.10 -2.74
N PRO A 149 -23.31 4.86 -3.31
CA PRO A 149 -22.67 5.76 -4.27
C PRO A 149 -23.57 6.06 -5.46
N VAL A 150 -23.53 7.30 -5.93
CA VAL A 150 -24.16 7.68 -7.19
C VAL A 150 -23.42 7.02 -8.36
N THR A 151 -24.16 6.44 -9.31
CA THR A 151 -23.60 5.81 -10.51
C THR A 151 -23.53 6.77 -11.70
N ARG A 152 -24.21 7.92 -11.63
CA ARG A 152 -24.26 8.96 -12.65
C ARG A 152 -24.20 10.34 -11.99
N ALA A 153 -23.01 10.69 -11.48
CA ALA A 153 -22.77 12.01 -10.92
C ALA A 153 -22.95 13.11 -11.99
N LYS A 154 -23.46 14.26 -11.59
CA LYS A 154 -23.53 15.45 -12.44
C LYS A 154 -22.41 16.39 -12.03
N LEU A 155 -21.52 16.73 -12.98
CA LEU A 155 -20.34 17.55 -12.72
C LEU A 155 -20.66 18.81 -11.91
N HIS A 156 -21.62 19.63 -12.36
CA HIS A 156 -21.99 20.88 -11.68
C HIS A 156 -22.41 20.69 -10.22
N ARG A 157 -23.05 19.57 -9.86
CA ARG A 157 -23.44 19.29 -8.47
C ARG A 157 -22.24 18.91 -7.62
N VAL A 158 -21.33 18.14 -8.18
CA VAL A 158 -20.09 17.75 -7.52
C VAL A 158 -19.22 18.99 -7.29
N GLU A 159 -19.10 19.88 -8.28
CA GLU A 159 -18.36 21.14 -8.16
C GLU A 159 -19.00 22.13 -7.16
N GLU A 160 -20.33 22.20 -7.12
CA GLU A 160 -21.07 23.00 -6.12
C GLU A 160 -20.81 22.49 -4.69
N GLU A 161 -20.80 21.18 -4.49
CA GLU A 161 -20.47 20.59 -3.18
C GLU A 161 -19.00 20.76 -2.81
N GLU A 162 -18.08 20.63 -3.77
CA GLU A 162 -16.65 20.90 -3.57
C GLU A 162 -16.38 22.36 -3.19
N ALA A 163 -17.14 23.32 -3.74
CA ALA A 163 -16.99 24.73 -3.42
C ALA A 163 -17.38 25.07 -1.97
N ASN A 164 -18.15 24.20 -1.30
CA ASN A 164 -18.49 24.36 0.12
C ASN A 164 -17.43 23.77 1.06
N MET A 165 -16.47 23.02 0.53
CA MET A 165 -15.39 22.45 1.33
C MET A 165 -14.37 23.52 1.70
N ASP A 166 -13.75 23.37 2.88
CA ASP A 166 -12.59 24.17 3.24
C ASP A 166 -11.38 23.82 2.33
N PRO A 167 -10.89 24.76 1.51
CA PRO A 167 -9.75 24.50 0.63
C PRO A 167 -8.45 24.21 1.41
N ALA A 168 -8.34 24.65 2.67
CA ALA A 168 -7.17 24.38 3.50
C ALA A 168 -6.97 22.88 3.73
N ALA A 169 -8.05 22.09 3.81
CA ALA A 169 -7.95 20.65 4.06
C ALA A 169 -7.07 19.92 3.04
N LEU A 170 -7.23 20.25 1.75
CA LEU A 170 -6.42 19.65 0.67
C LEU A 170 -5.00 20.22 0.65
N ALA A 171 -4.86 21.54 0.82
CA ALA A 171 -3.55 22.21 0.83
C ALA A 171 -2.66 21.69 1.97
N ASP A 172 -3.22 21.55 3.17
CA ASP A 172 -2.53 21.04 4.35
C ASP A 172 -2.11 19.58 4.15
N ALA A 173 -2.97 18.75 3.53
CA ALA A 173 -2.63 17.37 3.19
C ALA A 173 -1.42 17.29 2.26
N ILE A 174 -1.40 18.09 1.19
CA ILE A 174 -0.29 18.16 0.21
C ILE A 174 0.98 18.69 0.86
N ALA A 175 0.88 19.71 1.72
CA ALA A 175 2.01 20.33 2.41
C ALA A 175 2.65 19.38 3.43
N ASN A 176 1.86 18.55 4.12
CA ASN A 176 2.32 17.58 5.12
C ASN A 176 2.70 16.22 4.52
N ARG A 177 2.84 16.10 3.20
CA ARG A 177 3.29 14.86 2.55
C ARG A 177 4.71 14.48 2.96
N THR A 178 5.01 13.18 2.94
CA THR A 178 6.36 12.67 3.15
C THR A 178 6.91 12.00 1.89
N ASP A 179 8.17 12.32 1.57
CA ASP A 179 8.88 11.79 0.41
C ASP A 179 9.97 10.83 0.86
N THR A 180 9.83 9.55 0.53
CA THR A 180 10.84 8.53 0.87
C THR A 180 11.39 7.89 -0.40
N MET A 181 12.70 7.63 -0.46
CA MET A 181 13.26 6.80 -1.54
C MET A 181 12.70 5.39 -1.45
N VAL A 182 12.27 4.81 -2.57
CA VAL A 182 11.74 3.44 -2.55
C VAL A 182 12.75 2.44 -2.01
N SER A 183 14.04 2.62 -2.30
CA SER A 183 15.13 1.82 -1.76
C SER A 183 15.27 1.86 -0.23
N GLN A 184 14.71 2.87 0.42
CA GLN A 184 14.75 3.09 1.88
C GLN A 184 13.38 2.89 2.54
N LEU A 185 12.36 2.48 1.77
CA LEU A 185 11.00 2.34 2.28
C LEU A 185 10.86 1.31 3.39
N LEU A 186 11.76 0.34 3.44
CA LEU A 186 11.70 -0.69 4.46
C LEU A 186 12.70 -0.40 5.60
N ASP A 187 13.54 0.62 5.46
CA ASP A 187 14.53 1.02 6.47
C ASP A 187 13.92 1.93 7.55
N SER A 188 12.88 2.71 7.21
CA SER A 188 12.42 3.83 8.04
C SER A 188 11.21 3.58 8.94
N THR A 189 10.87 2.33 9.27
CA THR A 189 10.02 2.09 10.45
C THR A 189 10.91 1.92 11.69
N GLN A 190 11.29 3.03 12.29
CA GLN A 190 11.68 3.05 13.70
C GLN A 190 10.46 2.66 14.54
N THR A 191 10.23 1.36 14.74
CA THR A 191 9.74 0.93 16.05
C THR A 191 10.96 0.93 16.98
N PRO A 192 10.93 1.65 18.11
CA PRO A 192 12.07 1.85 19.01
C PRO A 192 12.39 0.62 19.87
N GLU A 193 12.02 -0.58 19.43
CA GLU A 193 12.47 -1.80 20.05
C GLU A 193 13.46 -2.46 19.10
N GLU A 194 14.74 -2.44 19.49
CA GLU A 194 15.78 -3.23 18.84
C GLU A 194 15.26 -4.67 18.71
N VAL A 195 14.93 -5.05 17.47
CA VAL A 195 14.63 -6.43 17.14
C VAL A 195 15.93 -7.19 17.21
N GLU A 196 15.98 -8.20 18.07
CA GLU A 196 17.17 -9.00 18.26
C GLU A 196 17.49 -9.77 16.96
N LEU A 197 18.72 -9.60 16.48
CA LEU A 197 19.23 -10.29 15.30
C LEU A 197 19.99 -11.55 15.75
N ILE A 198 19.54 -12.72 15.27
CA ILE A 198 20.14 -14.02 15.56
C ILE A 198 20.90 -14.49 14.31
N GLN A 199 22.19 -14.73 14.45
CA GLN A 199 23.03 -15.27 13.37
C GLN A 199 23.01 -16.80 13.32
N THR A 200 22.90 -17.44 14.48
CA THR A 200 22.88 -18.90 14.62
C THR A 200 21.66 -19.29 15.44
N PRO A 201 20.62 -19.86 14.80
CA PRO A 201 19.43 -20.35 15.51
C PRO A 201 19.78 -21.45 16.50
N SER A 202 19.09 -21.46 17.65
CA SER A 202 19.09 -22.61 18.55
C SER A 202 18.25 -23.75 17.97
N VAL A 203 18.45 -24.99 18.41
CA VAL A 203 17.75 -26.17 17.84
C VAL A 203 16.22 -26.09 17.98
N ASP A 204 15.72 -25.47 19.06
CA ASP A 204 14.29 -25.35 19.30
C ASP A 204 13.63 -24.16 18.56
N ASP A 205 14.44 -23.29 17.95
CA ASP A 205 13.97 -22.13 17.20
C ASP A 205 13.27 -22.57 15.91
N VAL A 206 12.17 -21.90 15.60
CA VAL A 206 11.46 -22.05 14.32
C VAL A 206 11.81 -20.88 13.43
N ILE A 207 12.23 -21.15 12.20
CA ILE A 207 12.43 -20.10 11.22
C ILE A 207 11.15 -19.88 10.45
N ILE A 208 10.75 -18.62 10.28
CA ILE A 208 9.67 -18.24 9.39
C ILE A 208 10.29 -17.53 8.20
N ASP A 209 10.30 -18.17 7.04
CA ASP A 209 10.68 -17.55 5.79
C ASP A 209 9.54 -16.63 5.33
N VAL A 210 9.78 -15.32 5.41
CA VAL A 210 8.79 -14.29 5.09
C VAL A 210 8.87 -13.80 3.65
N ARG A 211 9.74 -14.40 2.81
CA ARG A 211 9.87 -14.02 1.40
C ARG A 211 8.62 -14.38 0.59
N HIS A 212 8.45 -13.76 -0.57
CA HIS A 212 7.39 -14.15 -1.50
C HIS A 212 7.63 -15.61 -1.97
N PRO A 213 6.58 -16.44 -2.18
CA PRO A 213 6.75 -17.84 -2.60
C PRO A 213 7.65 -18.01 -3.82
N SER A 214 7.56 -17.12 -4.80
CA SER A 214 8.42 -17.17 -5.99
C SER A 214 9.91 -16.96 -5.72
N GLU A 215 10.27 -16.24 -4.64
CA GLU A 215 11.67 -16.04 -4.24
C GLU A 215 12.19 -17.29 -3.50
N GLU A 216 11.37 -17.84 -2.61
CA GLU A 216 11.66 -19.09 -1.91
C GLU A 216 11.84 -20.25 -2.89
N GLU A 217 10.94 -20.41 -3.86
CA GLU A 217 11.05 -21.44 -4.92
C GLU A 217 12.35 -21.33 -5.72
N ARG A 218 12.86 -20.11 -5.92
CA ARG A 218 14.11 -19.85 -6.66
C ARG A 218 15.35 -20.11 -5.81
N SER A 219 15.29 -19.79 -4.53
CA SER A 219 16.41 -19.94 -3.59
C SER A 219 15.90 -20.40 -2.21
N PRO A 220 15.60 -21.70 -2.06
CA PRO A 220 15.03 -22.24 -0.81
C PRO A 220 16.00 -22.08 0.35
N LEU A 221 15.48 -21.67 1.52
CA LEU A 221 16.27 -21.68 2.75
C LEU A 221 16.33 -23.11 3.30
N THR A 222 17.52 -23.67 3.43
CA THR A 222 17.73 -25.01 4.00
C THR A 222 18.53 -24.93 5.30
N LEU A 223 17.92 -25.36 6.40
CA LEU A 223 18.57 -25.54 7.69
C LEU A 223 18.42 -26.99 8.13
N THR A 224 19.48 -27.57 8.68
CA THR A 224 19.50 -29.01 9.01
C THR A 224 18.82 -29.33 10.34
N ASN A 225 18.74 -28.36 11.26
CA ASN A 225 18.38 -28.59 12.66
C ASN A 225 17.17 -27.76 13.12
N ASN A 226 16.50 -27.05 12.21
CA ASN A 226 15.43 -26.12 12.55
C ASN A 226 14.21 -26.37 11.66
N ASP A 227 13.02 -26.24 12.24
CA ASP A 227 11.78 -26.19 11.49
C ASP A 227 11.73 -24.89 10.68
N VAL A 228 11.44 -24.96 9.38
CA VAL A 228 11.27 -23.79 8.51
C VAL A 228 9.82 -23.71 8.07
N LEU A 229 9.08 -22.73 8.59
CA LEU A 229 7.74 -22.38 8.15
C LEU A 229 7.83 -21.40 6.99
N LYS A 230 7.02 -21.64 5.95
CA LYS A 230 6.92 -20.76 4.78
C LYS A 230 5.68 -19.89 4.95
N ILE A 231 5.85 -18.73 5.57
CA ILE A 231 4.75 -17.79 5.82
C ILE A 231 5.16 -16.46 5.20
N PRO A 232 4.76 -16.22 3.94
CA PRO A 232 5.05 -14.96 3.29
C PRO A 232 4.58 -13.78 4.16
N PHE A 233 5.36 -12.70 4.14
CA PHE A 233 5.15 -11.58 5.06
C PHE A 233 3.71 -11.01 5.05
N TYR A 234 3.00 -11.09 3.91
CA TYR A 234 1.63 -10.60 3.77
C TYR A 234 0.59 -11.48 4.49
N GLU A 235 0.91 -12.73 4.81
CA GLU A 235 0.09 -13.66 5.62
C GLU A 235 0.52 -13.68 7.09
N LEU A 236 1.67 -13.08 7.41
CA LEU A 236 2.33 -13.21 8.69
C LEU A 236 1.46 -12.76 9.87
N ASN A 237 0.86 -11.57 9.81
CA ASN A 237 0.03 -11.06 10.91
C ASN A 237 -1.18 -11.96 11.20
N GLN A 238 -1.73 -12.62 10.18
CA GLN A 238 -2.86 -13.54 10.36
C GLN A 238 -2.40 -14.86 10.97
N GLN A 239 -1.34 -15.46 10.43
CA GLN A 239 -0.89 -16.78 10.87
C GLN A 239 -0.16 -16.74 12.22
N VAL A 240 0.52 -15.64 12.55
CA VAL A 240 1.23 -15.50 13.83
C VAL A 240 0.29 -15.59 15.03
N ALA A 241 -0.97 -15.17 14.89
CA ALA A 241 -1.98 -15.31 15.93
C ALA A 241 -2.31 -16.79 16.25
N GLU A 242 -2.09 -17.69 15.30
CA GLU A 242 -2.36 -19.14 15.43
C GLU A 242 -1.12 -19.92 15.90
N LEU A 243 0.06 -19.28 15.90
CA LEU A 243 1.31 -19.93 16.27
C LEU A 243 1.41 -20.13 17.80
N PRO A 244 1.94 -21.28 18.27
CA PRO A 244 2.17 -21.53 19.68
C PRO A 244 3.08 -20.46 20.33
N GLY A 245 2.57 -19.78 21.36
CA GLY A 245 3.31 -18.72 22.07
C GLY A 245 4.48 -19.21 22.95
N ASN A 246 4.66 -20.51 23.12
CA ASN A 246 5.74 -21.12 23.90
C ASN A 246 7.01 -21.42 23.06
N ARG A 247 7.01 -21.12 21.77
CA ARG A 247 8.18 -21.27 20.89
C ARG A 247 8.73 -19.90 20.50
N GLN A 248 10.02 -19.86 20.19
CA GLN A 248 10.69 -18.69 19.62
C GLN A 248 10.68 -18.80 18.09
N TYR A 249 10.30 -17.71 17.42
CA TYR A 249 10.25 -17.64 15.96
C TYR A 249 11.24 -16.60 15.44
N LEU A 250 12.02 -16.98 14.43
CA LEU A 250 13.00 -16.12 13.78
C LEU A 250 12.55 -15.81 12.35
N LEU A 251 12.21 -14.56 12.05
CA LEU A 251 11.81 -14.14 10.71
C LEU A 251 13.03 -14.05 9.78
N TYR A 252 12.93 -14.60 8.58
CA TYR A 252 13.99 -14.61 7.59
C TYR A 252 13.57 -13.96 6.27
N CYS A 253 14.43 -13.09 5.73
CA CYS A 253 14.43 -12.69 4.32
C CYS A 253 15.86 -12.36 3.88
N ASP A 254 16.15 -12.44 2.58
CA ASP A 254 17.54 -12.39 2.07
C ASP A 254 18.28 -11.10 2.42
N ARG A 255 17.61 -9.94 2.33
CA ARG A 255 18.21 -8.64 2.67
C ARG A 255 18.00 -8.21 4.12
N GLY A 256 17.30 -9.02 4.91
CA GLY A 256 16.94 -8.71 6.30
C GLY A 256 15.96 -7.55 6.48
N THR A 257 15.57 -6.82 5.42
CA THR A 257 14.74 -5.61 5.56
C THR A 257 13.28 -5.95 5.88
N MET A 258 12.69 -6.92 5.18
CA MET A 258 11.31 -7.36 5.44
C MET A 258 11.18 -8.04 6.81
N SER A 259 12.12 -8.93 7.16
CA SER A 259 12.10 -9.62 8.45
C SER A 259 12.24 -8.66 9.63
N ARG A 260 13.13 -7.65 9.55
CA ARG A 260 13.27 -6.60 10.58
C ARG A 260 12.01 -5.77 10.75
N MET A 261 11.41 -5.30 9.65
CA MET A 261 10.20 -4.49 9.72
C MET A 261 9.04 -5.27 10.38
N HIS A 262 8.79 -6.50 9.94
CA HIS A 262 7.70 -7.31 10.47
C HIS A 262 7.91 -7.71 11.93
N ALA A 263 9.13 -8.08 12.31
CA ALA A 263 9.43 -8.38 13.69
C ALA A 263 9.22 -7.16 14.60
N GLY A 264 9.61 -5.96 14.13
CA GLY A 264 9.39 -4.72 14.87
C GLY A 264 7.90 -4.40 15.08
N HIS A 265 7.08 -4.64 14.05
CA HIS A 265 5.63 -4.45 14.14
C HIS A 265 4.96 -5.47 15.07
N LEU A 266 5.24 -6.76 14.90
CA LEU A 266 4.68 -7.83 15.73
C LEU A 266 5.07 -7.66 17.21
N LYS A 267 6.31 -7.23 17.49
CA LYS A 267 6.76 -6.96 18.85
C LYS A 267 5.99 -5.79 19.49
N ALA A 268 5.72 -4.72 18.72
CA ALA A 268 4.88 -3.61 19.16
C ALA A 268 3.41 -4.02 19.42
N GLU A 269 2.93 -5.08 18.76
CA GLU A 269 1.62 -5.70 19.01
C GLU A 269 1.63 -6.68 20.21
N GLY A 270 2.79 -6.88 20.85
CA GLY A 270 2.96 -7.72 22.04
C GLY A 270 3.55 -9.10 21.79
N HIS A 271 3.96 -9.43 20.56
CA HIS A 271 4.60 -10.70 20.23
C HIS A 271 6.10 -10.71 20.58
N GLY A 272 6.41 -10.81 21.88
CA GLY A 272 7.79 -10.75 22.39
C GLY A 272 8.70 -11.95 22.05
N ASN A 273 8.14 -13.03 21.48
CA ASN A 273 8.85 -14.25 21.07
C ASN A 273 9.29 -14.23 19.59
N ILE A 274 9.16 -13.09 18.90
CA ILE A 274 9.59 -12.89 17.51
C ILE A 274 10.95 -12.18 17.48
N LYS A 275 11.91 -12.77 16.76
CA LYS A 275 13.23 -12.20 16.48
C LYS A 275 13.52 -12.31 14.97
N VAL A 276 14.71 -11.89 14.54
CA VAL A 276 15.10 -11.97 13.11
C VAL A 276 16.28 -12.90 12.94
N TYR A 277 16.15 -13.84 12.00
CA TYR A 277 17.28 -14.63 11.53
C TYR A 277 18.05 -13.85 10.46
N ALA A 278 19.30 -13.53 10.76
CA ALA A 278 20.22 -12.81 9.89
C ALA A 278 21.51 -13.65 9.74
N PRO A 279 21.53 -14.64 8.83
CA PRO A 279 22.72 -15.47 8.62
C PRO A 279 23.93 -14.60 8.28
N ALA A 280 25.09 -14.96 8.82
CA ALA A 280 26.34 -14.35 8.39
C ALA A 280 26.57 -14.66 6.90
N VAL A 281 26.79 -13.61 6.12
CA VAL A 281 27.14 -13.69 4.68
C VAL A 281 28.47 -14.38 4.49
#